data_AF-A0A258TBS6-F1
#
_entry.id   AF-A0A258TBS6-F1
#
_cell.length_a   1.000
_cell.length_b   1.000
_cell.length_c   1.000
_cell.angle_alpha   90.00
_cell.angle_beta   90.00
_cell.angle_gamma   90.00
#
_symmetry.space_group_name_H-M   'P 1'
#
loop_
_entity.id
_entity.type
_entity.pdbx_description
1 polymer ?
#
loop_
_entity_poly.entity_id
_entity_poly.type
_entity_poly.pdbx_seq_one_letter_code
_entity_poly.pdbx_strand_id
1 'polypeptide(L)'
;MCRDAHAFRGEYIDVCAQIENWALEMIDEANDGQKLPYLFGQKLKKVGQLAAGDTLFSKPMRVRELLERLKPFAELRSKLAHALVQPGSPGTDPIFAFEMPGAPSPPDDTGRFWLRLSDMNHLISELKKLRKELADQKIKRPPNT
;
A
#
# COMPACT_ATOMS: atom_id res chain seq x y z
N MET A 1 -2.79 -1.47 -25.15
CA MET A 1 -2.35 -0.37 -24.27
C MET A 1 -2.95 -0.49 -22.88
N CYS A 2 -4.27 -0.60 -22.68
CA CYS A 2 -4.84 -0.72 -21.30
C CYS A 2 -4.35 -1.93 -20.48
N ARG A 3 -3.81 -2.99 -21.10
CA ARG A 3 -3.30 -4.18 -20.41
C ARG A 3 -2.24 -3.86 -19.36
N ASP A 4 -1.31 -2.95 -19.66
CA ASP A 4 -0.21 -2.61 -18.75
C ASP A 4 -0.71 -1.85 -17.52
N ALA A 5 -1.65 -0.91 -17.71
CA ALA A 5 -2.31 -0.20 -16.61
C ALA A 5 -3.20 -1.13 -15.75
N HIS A 6 -3.89 -2.10 -16.36
CA HIS A 6 -4.62 -3.13 -15.62
C HIS A 6 -3.67 -4.04 -14.83
N ALA A 7 -2.56 -4.46 -15.43
CA ALA A 7 -1.55 -5.28 -14.77
C ALA A 7 -0.92 -4.53 -13.59
N PHE A 8 -0.51 -3.28 -13.78
CA PHE A 8 -0.02 -2.40 -12.72
C PHE A 8 -1.06 -2.28 -11.59
N ARG A 9 -2.31 -1.94 -11.90
CA ARG A 9 -3.38 -1.79 -10.89
C ARG A 9 -3.55 -3.07 -10.07
N GLY A 10 -3.62 -4.23 -10.74
CA GLY A 10 -3.77 -5.53 -10.08
C GLY A 10 -2.59 -5.81 -9.15
N GLU A 11 -1.37 -5.75 -9.69
CA GLU A 11 -0.15 -6.03 -8.93
C GLU A 11 0.03 -5.06 -7.75
N TYR A 12 -0.27 -3.78 -7.94
CA TYR A 12 -0.18 -2.77 -6.89
C TYR A 12 -1.12 -3.11 -5.72
N ILE A 13 -2.37 -3.47 -6.03
CA ILE A 13 -3.37 -3.86 -5.04
C ILE A 13 -2.94 -5.15 -4.32
N ASP A 14 -2.39 -6.12 -5.05
CA ASP A 14 -1.92 -7.39 -4.48
C ASP A 14 -0.75 -7.18 -3.51
N VAL A 15 0.23 -6.33 -3.84
CA VAL A 15 1.33 -6.03 -2.92
C VAL A 15 0.82 -5.29 -1.69
N CYS A 16 -0.12 -4.35 -1.84
CA CYS A 16 -0.79 -3.73 -0.68
C CYS A 16 -1.53 -4.76 0.18
N ALA A 17 -2.21 -5.74 -0.41
CA ALA A 17 -2.89 -6.80 0.34
C ALA A 17 -1.89 -7.68 1.13
N GLN A 18 -0.71 -7.96 0.58
CA GLN A 18 0.34 -8.67 1.31
C GLN A 18 0.85 -7.88 2.53
N ILE A 19 1.03 -6.56 2.38
CA ILE A 19 1.37 -5.67 3.51
C ILE A 19 0.23 -5.65 4.54
N GLU A 20 -1.02 -5.67 4.08
CA GLU A 20 -2.20 -5.72 4.94
C GLU A 20 -2.25 -6.99 5.79
N ASN A 21 -1.93 -8.14 5.18
CA ASN A 21 -1.86 -9.42 5.87
C ASN A 21 -0.73 -9.44 6.91
N TRP A 22 0.46 -8.95 6.55
CA TRP A 22 1.55 -8.79 7.51
C TRP A 22 1.12 -7.91 8.70
N ALA A 23 0.43 -6.79 8.45
CA ALA A 23 -0.03 -5.91 9.52
C ALA A 23 -1.04 -6.61 10.44
N LEU A 24 -1.92 -7.45 9.88
CA LEU A 24 -2.85 -8.27 10.65
C LEU A 24 -2.12 -9.28 11.54
N GLU A 25 -1.13 -9.99 10.99
CA GLU A 25 -0.31 -10.95 11.76
C GLU A 25 0.39 -10.26 12.94
N MET A 26 0.93 -9.06 12.76
CA MET A 26 1.56 -8.31 13.85
C MET A 26 0.56 -7.86 14.92
N ILE A 27 -0.67 -7.53 14.53
CA ILE A 27 -1.73 -7.16 15.48
C ILE A 27 -2.18 -8.39 16.26
N ASP A 28 -2.27 -9.54 15.60
CA ASP A 28 -2.65 -10.82 16.22
C ASP A 28 -1.58 -11.31 17.22
N GLU A 29 -0.30 -11.26 16.83
CA GLU A 29 0.85 -11.59 17.69
C GLU A 29 0.96 -10.69 18.93
N ALA A 30 0.44 -9.45 18.85
CA ALA A 30 0.36 -8.56 20.02
C ALA A 30 -0.71 -8.99 21.05
N ASN A 31 -1.52 -10.00 20.73
CA ASN A 31 -2.49 -10.68 21.61
C ASN A 31 -3.41 -9.72 22.38
N ASP A 32 -3.94 -8.71 21.67
CA ASP A 32 -4.69 -7.62 22.32
C ASP A 32 -6.16 -7.99 22.59
N GLY A 33 -6.68 -9.12 22.06
CA GLY A 33 -8.11 -9.48 22.16
C GLY A 33 -9.06 -8.39 21.60
N GLN A 34 -8.51 -7.35 20.99
CA GLN A 34 -9.21 -6.19 20.49
C GLN A 34 -9.74 -6.48 19.09
N LYS A 35 -10.87 -5.84 18.78
CA LYS A 35 -11.48 -5.92 17.46
C LYS A 35 -10.46 -5.51 16.39
N LEU A 36 -10.17 -6.43 15.47
CA LEU A 36 -9.25 -6.17 14.37
C LEU A 36 -9.75 -4.98 13.52
N PRO A 37 -8.88 -4.01 13.21
CA PRO A 37 -9.25 -2.90 12.34
C PRO A 37 -9.61 -3.41 10.94
N TYR A 38 -10.63 -2.79 10.33
CA TYR A 38 -11.14 -3.23 9.03
C TYR A 38 -10.35 -2.61 7.87
N LEU A 39 -10.04 -1.31 7.96
CA LEU A 39 -9.41 -0.57 6.87
C LEU A 39 -7.89 -0.70 6.90
N PHE A 40 -7.26 -0.77 5.71
CA PHE A 40 -5.81 -0.82 5.54
C PHE A 40 -5.05 0.24 6.35
N GLY A 41 -5.47 1.51 6.26
CA GLY A 41 -4.84 2.60 7.03
C GLY A 41 -5.00 2.45 8.55
N GLN A 42 -6.10 1.85 9.01
CA GLN A 42 -6.31 1.58 10.44
C GLN A 42 -5.38 0.47 10.94
N LYS A 43 -5.17 -0.57 10.13
CA LYS A 43 -4.21 -1.66 10.42
C LYS A 43 -2.80 -1.11 10.56
N LEU A 44 -2.32 -0.32 9.59
CA LEU A 44 -0.99 0.30 9.65
C LEU A 44 -0.84 1.23 10.85
N LYS A 45 -1.87 2.01 11.19
CA LYS A 45 -1.88 2.87 12.38
C LYS A 45 -1.75 2.06 13.67
N LYS A 46 -2.46 0.94 13.79
CA LYS A 46 -2.38 0.05 14.96
C LYS A 46 -0.98 -0.56 15.09
N VAL A 47 -0.37 -1.02 13.99
CA VAL A 47 1.03 -1.47 14.01
C VAL A 47 1.99 -0.35 14.46
N GLY A 48 1.76 0.89 14.04
CA GLY A 48 2.53 2.04 14.51
C GLY A 48 2.40 2.29 16.02
N GLN A 49 1.22 2.06 16.60
CA GLN A 49 1.00 2.12 18.05
C GLN A 49 1.73 0.98 18.78
N LEU A 50 1.70 -0.24 18.23
CA LEU A 50 2.44 -1.38 18.77
C LEU A 50 3.96 -1.14 18.75
N ALA A 51 4.46 -0.53 17.68
CA ALA A 51 5.86 -0.13 17.60
C ALA A 51 6.22 0.98 18.61
N ALA A 52 5.31 1.92 18.89
CA ALA A 52 5.54 2.96 19.89
C ALA A 52 5.58 2.41 21.34
N GLY A 53 4.87 1.31 21.61
CA GLY A 53 4.87 0.65 22.92
C GLY A 53 6.14 -0.17 23.23
N ASP A 54 7.03 -0.39 22.26
CA ASP A 54 8.31 -1.14 22.37
C ASP A 54 8.21 -2.58 22.93
N THR A 55 7.03 -3.19 22.90
CA THR A 55 6.83 -4.55 23.43
C THR A 55 6.98 -5.63 22.36
N LEU A 56 6.49 -5.39 21.14
CA LEU A 56 6.41 -6.41 20.10
C LEU A 56 7.65 -6.49 19.21
N PHE A 57 8.18 -5.35 18.73
CA PHE A 57 9.19 -5.35 17.68
C PHE A 57 10.61 -5.25 18.24
N SER A 58 11.57 -5.98 17.69
CA SER A 58 12.98 -5.84 18.08
C SER A 58 13.59 -4.49 17.65
N LYS A 59 13.03 -3.86 16.61
CA LYS A 59 13.48 -2.57 16.04
C LYS A 59 12.29 -1.63 15.81
N PRO A 60 11.62 -1.13 16.85
CA PRO A 60 10.39 -0.35 16.73
C PRO A 60 10.55 0.92 15.89
N MET A 61 11.68 1.63 16.04
CA MET A 61 11.96 2.84 15.26
C MET A 61 12.02 2.55 13.76
N ARG A 62 12.61 1.43 13.37
CA ARG A 62 12.67 1.03 11.96
C ARG A 62 11.27 0.75 11.40
N VAL A 63 10.42 0.08 12.17
CA VAL A 63 9.02 -0.17 11.77
C VAL A 63 8.30 1.15 11.52
N ARG A 64 8.45 2.13 12.42
CA ARG A 64 7.82 3.45 12.26
C ARG A 64 8.28 4.18 11.00
N GLU A 65 9.58 4.17 10.71
CA GLU A 65 10.11 4.74 9.45
C GLU A 65 9.51 4.09 8.21
N LEU A 66 9.38 2.76 8.21
CA LEU A 66 8.78 2.02 7.09
C LEU A 66 7.29 2.34 6.92
N LEU A 67 6.55 2.49 8.01
CA LEU A 67 5.13 2.89 7.98
C LEU A 67 4.94 4.31 7.45
N GLU A 68 5.83 5.24 7.79
CA GLU A 68 5.80 6.60 7.23
C GLU A 68 6.04 6.58 5.71
N ARG A 69 7.02 5.80 5.24
CA ARG A 69 7.28 5.60 3.80
C ARG A 69 6.10 4.95 3.07
N LEU A 70 5.24 4.20 3.76
CA LEU A 70 4.05 3.57 3.17
C LEU A 70 2.86 4.51 2.98
N LYS A 71 2.81 5.67 3.67
CA LYS A 71 1.64 6.57 3.61
C LYS A 71 1.23 6.98 2.18
N PRO A 72 2.16 7.43 1.31
CA PRO A 72 1.81 7.78 -0.07
C PRO A 72 1.21 6.61 -0.85
N PHE A 73 1.67 5.39 -0.56
CA PHE A 73 1.18 4.18 -1.24
C PHE A 73 -0.24 3.80 -0.80
N ALA A 74 -0.59 4.03 0.46
CA ALA A 74 -1.93 3.81 0.98
C ALA A 74 -2.97 4.72 0.31
N GLU A 75 -2.62 5.98 0.08
CA GLU A 75 -3.47 6.94 -0.62
C GLU A 75 -3.69 6.52 -2.09
N LEU A 76 -2.62 6.16 -2.78
CA LEU A 76 -2.70 5.71 -4.16
C LEU A 76 -3.47 4.37 -4.29
N ARG A 77 -3.34 3.45 -3.33
CA ARG A 77 -4.15 2.22 -3.28
C ARG A 77 -5.64 2.55 -3.27
N SER A 78 -6.06 3.49 -2.42
CA SER A 78 -7.45 3.91 -2.32
C SER A 78 -7.96 4.42 -3.67
N LYS A 79 -7.20 5.31 -4.33
CA LYS A 79 -7.54 5.84 -5.66
C LYS A 79 -7.63 4.72 -6.70
N LEU A 80 -6.61 3.86 -6.78
CA LEU A 80 -6.55 2.76 -7.74
C LEU A 80 -7.67 1.73 -7.53
N ALA A 81 -8.08 1.44 -6.29
CA ALA A 81 -9.15 0.49 -6.01
C ALA A 81 -10.48 0.90 -6.67
N HIS A 82 -10.73 2.20 -6.80
CA HIS A 82 -11.95 2.74 -7.40
C HIS A 82 -11.79 3.18 -8.86
N ALA A 83 -10.56 3.48 -9.31
CA ALA A 83 -10.34 4.02 -10.64
C ALA A 83 -10.64 3.03 -11.78
N LEU A 84 -11.22 3.57 -12.86
CA LEU A 84 -11.36 2.95 -14.16
C LEU A 84 -10.12 3.25 -15.01
N VAL A 85 -9.58 2.23 -15.66
CA VAL A 85 -8.44 2.38 -16.59
C VAL A 85 -8.96 2.89 -17.92
N GLN A 86 -8.46 4.06 -18.34
CA GLN A 86 -8.79 4.66 -19.63
C GLN A 86 -7.61 4.56 -20.60
N PRO A 87 -7.87 4.52 -21.92
CA PRO A 87 -6.82 4.64 -22.92
C PRO A 87 -6.01 5.93 -22.68
N GLY A 88 -4.70 5.79 -22.67
CA GLY A 88 -3.81 6.93 -22.53
C GLY A 88 -3.05 7.24 -23.82
N SER A 89 -1.99 8.04 -23.71
CA SER A 89 -1.20 8.47 -24.86
C SER A 89 -0.07 7.49 -25.16
N PRO A 90 0.06 7.04 -26.42
CA PRO A 90 1.26 6.32 -26.84
C PRO A 90 2.49 7.24 -26.83
N GLY A 91 3.66 6.68 -26.65
CA GLY A 91 4.93 7.41 -26.62
C GLY A 91 6.10 6.49 -26.26
N THR A 92 7.30 7.07 -26.18
CA THR A 92 8.50 6.37 -25.68
C THR A 92 8.35 5.95 -24.22
N ASP A 93 7.62 6.74 -23.44
CA ASP A 93 7.14 6.39 -22.10
C ASP A 93 5.61 6.56 -22.07
N PRO A 94 4.85 5.47 -22.31
CA PRO A 94 3.40 5.53 -22.38
C PRO A 94 2.77 6.12 -21.12
N ILE A 95 1.78 6.99 -21.28
CA ILE A 95 1.01 7.59 -20.19
C ILE A 95 -0.35 6.91 -20.14
N PHE A 96 -0.84 6.57 -18.95
CA PHE A 96 -2.14 5.95 -18.71
C PHE A 96 -3.02 6.83 -17.86
N ALA A 97 -4.32 6.87 -18.17
CA ALA A 97 -5.33 7.57 -17.38
C ALA A 97 -6.03 6.62 -16.41
N PHE A 98 -6.21 7.10 -15.19
CA PHE A 98 -7.02 6.48 -14.15
C PHE A 98 -8.12 7.46 -13.76
N GLU A 99 -9.37 7.08 -13.99
CA GLU A 99 -10.55 7.94 -13.81
C GLU A 99 -11.40 7.45 -12.65
N MET A 100 -11.74 8.35 -11.72
CA MET A 100 -12.59 8.01 -10.58
C MET A 100 -14.05 7.82 -11.04
N PRO A 101 -14.80 6.89 -10.44
CA PRO A 101 -16.22 6.70 -10.77
C PRO A 101 -17.01 7.98 -10.50
N GLY A 102 -17.87 8.39 -11.44
CA GLY A 102 -18.68 9.58 -11.31
C GLY A 102 -17.98 10.89 -11.67
N ALA A 103 -16.79 10.84 -12.27
CA ALA A 103 -16.20 12.01 -12.92
C ALA A 103 -17.18 12.59 -13.96
N PRO A 104 -17.35 13.92 -14.03
CA PRO A 104 -18.25 14.54 -15.00
C PRO A 104 -17.83 14.19 -16.44
N SER A 105 -18.77 14.26 -17.38
CA SER A 105 -18.48 14.09 -18.81
C SER A 105 -18.83 15.39 -19.56
N PRO A 106 -17.86 16.08 -20.19
CA PRO A 106 -16.45 15.70 -20.30
C PRO A 106 -15.73 15.78 -18.94
N PRO A 107 -14.75 14.91 -18.69
CA PRO A 107 -13.99 14.92 -17.44
C PRO A 107 -13.23 16.23 -17.34
N ASP A 108 -13.49 16.96 -16.26
CA ASP A 108 -12.60 17.99 -15.78
C ASP A 108 -11.36 17.32 -15.16
N ASP A 109 -10.25 18.05 -15.05
CA ASP A 109 -8.99 17.50 -14.52
C ASP A 109 -9.09 17.03 -13.05
N THR A 110 -10.22 17.24 -12.38
CA THR A 110 -10.41 16.90 -10.96
C THR A 110 -10.74 15.43 -10.71
N GLY A 111 -11.23 14.70 -11.72
CA GLY A 111 -11.63 13.29 -11.61
C GLY A 111 -10.63 12.27 -12.13
N ARG A 112 -9.48 12.71 -12.67
CA ARG A 112 -8.51 11.86 -13.36
C ARG A 112 -7.10 12.08 -12.84
N PHE A 113 -6.32 11.01 -12.78
CA PHE A 113 -4.88 11.10 -12.60
C PHE A 113 -4.16 10.28 -13.67
N TRP A 114 -2.92 10.67 -13.95
CA TRP A 114 -2.12 10.13 -15.03
C TRP A 114 -0.84 9.54 -14.47
N LEU A 115 -0.45 8.37 -14.95
CA LEU A 115 0.83 7.75 -14.59
C LEU A 115 1.57 7.32 -15.85
N ARG A 116 2.88 7.57 -15.88
CA ARG A 116 3.76 7.02 -16.90
C ARG A 116 4.10 5.56 -16.60
N LEU A 117 4.47 4.81 -17.62
CA LEU A 117 4.93 3.43 -17.45
C LEU A 117 6.17 3.36 -16.55
N SER A 118 7.10 4.29 -16.72
CA SER A 118 8.28 4.41 -15.86
C SER A 118 7.91 4.62 -14.37
N ASP A 119 6.98 5.54 -14.10
CA ASP A 119 6.50 5.84 -12.75
C ASP A 119 5.77 4.63 -12.13
N MET A 120 4.92 3.95 -12.91
CA MET A 120 4.23 2.72 -12.48
C MET A 120 5.24 1.63 -12.06
N ASN A 121 6.26 1.40 -12.88
CA ASN A 121 7.33 0.43 -12.58
C ASN A 121 8.11 0.81 -11.32
N HIS A 122 8.44 2.10 -11.17
CA HIS A 122 9.13 2.61 -9.98
C HIS A 122 8.29 2.42 -8.71
N LEU A 123 7.00 2.77 -8.76
CA LEU A 123 6.07 2.62 -7.64
C LEU A 123 5.93 1.16 -7.19
N ILE A 124 5.75 0.23 -8.13
CA ILE A 124 5.71 -1.21 -7.81
C ILE A 124 7.01 -1.69 -7.17
N SER A 125 8.15 -1.29 -7.73
CA SER A 125 9.47 -1.67 -7.22
C SER A 125 9.67 -1.22 -5.77
N GLU A 126 9.40 0.06 -5.48
CA GLU A 126 9.52 0.61 -4.12
C GLU A 126 8.51 -0.03 -3.15
N LEU A 127 7.28 -0.27 -3.60
CA LEU A 127 6.27 -0.92 -2.76
C LEU A 127 6.66 -2.37 -2.41
N LYS A 128 7.18 -3.14 -3.38
CA LYS A 128 7.70 -4.51 -3.14
C LYS A 128 8.90 -4.51 -2.20
N LYS A 129 9.78 -3.51 -2.33
CA LYS A 129 10.91 -3.32 -1.43
C LYS A 129 10.44 -3.04 -0.01
N LEU A 130 9.49 -2.12 0.18
CA LEU A 130 8.89 -1.84 1.48
C LEU A 130 8.22 -3.08 2.08
N ARG A 131 7.45 -3.84 1.29
CA ARG A 131 6.86 -5.12 1.72
C ARG A 131 7.94 -6.07 2.25
N LYS A 132 9.04 -6.24 1.51
CA LYS A 132 10.14 -7.11 1.93
C LYS A 132 10.77 -6.60 3.24
N GLU A 133 11.06 -5.30 3.32
CA GLU A 133 11.64 -4.70 4.52
C GLU A 133 10.73 -4.86 5.75
N LEU A 134 9.41 -4.83 5.58
CA LEU A 134 8.44 -5.09 6.66
C LEU A 134 8.39 -6.55 7.07
N ALA A 135 8.38 -7.47 6.11
CA ALA A 135 8.41 -8.91 6.38
C ALA A 135 9.69 -9.34 7.13
N ASP A 136 10.81 -8.64 6.91
CA ASP A 136 12.08 -8.89 7.60
C ASP A 136 12.11 -8.35 9.05
N GLN A 137 11.05 -7.67 9.52
CA GLN A 137 10.99 -7.15 10.89
C GLN A 137 10.77 -8.28 11.89
N LYS A 138 11.70 -8.40 12.86
CA LYS A 138 11.65 -9.41 13.91
C LYS A 138 10.78 -8.96 15.08
N ILE A 139 9.97 -9.88 15.59
CA ILE A 139 9.24 -9.73 16.85
C ILE A 139 10.07 -10.26 18.03
N LYS A 140 9.91 -9.63 19.20
CA LYS A 140 10.45 -10.08 20.49
C LYS A 140 9.58 -11.24 20.98
N ARG A 141 9.87 -12.48 20.58
CA ARG A 141 9.22 -13.65 21.21
C ARG A 141 9.79 -13.83 22.62
N PRO A 142 8.96 -13.98 23.67
CA PRO A 142 9.47 -14.44 24.95
C PRO A 142 10.08 -15.85 24.75
N PRO A 143 11.16 -16.20 25.47
CA PRO A 143 11.62 -17.58 25.50
C PRO A 143 10.45 -18.45 26.00
N ASN A 144 10.13 -19.52 25.26
CA ASN A 144 9.14 -20.51 25.71
C ASN A 144 9.53 -20.98 27.12
N THR A 145 8.80 -20.51 28.13
CA THR A 145 8.79 -21.10 29.48
C THR A 145 8.04 -22.40 29.48
#